data_AF-A0A093Q4W7-F1
#
_entry.id   AF-A0A093Q4W7-F1
#
_cell.length_a   1.000
_cell.length_b   1.000
_cell.length_c   1.000
_cell.angle_alpha   90.00
_cell.angle_beta   90.00
_cell.angle_gamma   90.00
#
_symmetry.space_group_name_H-M   'P 1'
#
loop_
_entity.id
_entity.type
_entity.pdbx_description
1 polymer ?
#
loop_
_entity_poly.entity_id
_entity_poly.type
_entity_poly.pdbx_seq_one_letter_code
_entity_poly.pdbx_strand_id
1 'polypeptide(L)'
;GVIIEEVENEEKMETKGTFEDEVIGVVFKDNFSYSLRLQISKTVFPNDVFDHIESCGDYSERYCKVPLYWYGGFLSVQSSIDAAVIEMKTNHSVWKEMKSIAGVRLKSPLIKPVFRLDYVMFIFCAILCYSPFVHFLSVKVLREKKKLKVLMGAMGLQDVAFWLSWSLLYTVYISISASLLALITL
;
A
#
# COMPACT_ATOMS: atom_id res chain seq x y z
N GLY A 1 6.72 -26.98 -26.30
CA GLY A 1 6.07 -27.93 -25.38
C GLY A 1 6.55 -27.64 -23.98
N VAL A 2 5.75 -27.91 -22.95
CA VAL A 2 6.17 -27.73 -21.55
C VAL A 2 7.02 -28.93 -21.14
N ILE A 3 8.14 -28.69 -20.48
CA ILE A 3 9.01 -29.73 -19.92
C ILE A 3 8.72 -29.78 -18.43
N ILE A 4 8.43 -30.98 -17.92
CA ILE A 4 8.15 -31.20 -16.50
C ILE A 4 9.36 -31.94 -15.93
N GLU A 5 9.91 -31.41 -14.85
CA GLU A 5 11.06 -31.97 -14.14
C GLU A 5 10.73 -32.02 -12.66
N GLU A 6 10.87 -33.20 -12.06
CA GLU A 6 10.74 -33.36 -10.62
C GLU A 6 12.04 -32.90 -9.96
N VAL A 7 11.93 -32.06 -8.92
CA VAL A 7 13.08 -31.53 -8.18
C VAL A 7 13.07 -32.13 -6.78
N GLU A 8 14.23 -32.60 -6.32
CA GLU A 8 14.38 -33.29 -5.03
C GLU A 8 14.09 -32.40 -3.80
N ASN A 9 14.34 -31.09 -3.89
CA ASN A 9 14.20 -30.15 -2.77
C ASN A 9 13.77 -28.74 -3.24
N GLU A 10 13.03 -28.04 -2.38
CA GLU A 10 12.55 -26.67 -2.64
C GLU A 10 13.71 -25.68 -2.82
N GLU A 11 14.81 -25.82 -2.10
CA GLU A 11 15.99 -24.94 -2.24
C GLU A 11 16.66 -25.04 -3.63
N LYS A 12 16.74 -26.26 -4.19
CA LYS A 12 17.21 -26.48 -5.57
C LYS A 12 16.24 -25.87 -6.58
N MET A 13 14.95 -25.89 -6.28
CA MET A 13 13.94 -25.29 -7.15
C MET A 13 13.99 -23.75 -7.10
N GLU A 14 14.19 -23.15 -5.93
CA GLU A 14 14.32 -21.70 -5.76
C GLU A 14 15.58 -21.16 -6.43
N THR A 15 16.71 -21.87 -6.30
CA THR A 15 17.95 -21.51 -7.01
C THR A 15 17.72 -21.58 -8.52
N LYS A 16 17.14 -22.66 -9.04
CA LYS A 16 16.83 -22.79 -10.47
C LYS A 16 15.88 -21.70 -10.97
N GLY A 17 14.81 -21.39 -10.24
CA GLY A 17 13.86 -20.31 -10.58
C GLY A 17 14.43 -18.90 -10.46
N THR A 18 15.57 -18.73 -9.79
CA THR A 18 16.30 -17.45 -9.75
C THR A 18 17.20 -17.27 -10.96
N PHE A 19 17.80 -18.35 -11.47
CA PHE A 19 18.73 -18.34 -12.61
C PHE A 19 18.05 -18.55 -13.96
N GLU A 20 16.93 -19.26 -14.01
CA GLU A 20 16.20 -19.59 -15.23
C GLU A 20 14.84 -18.86 -15.26
N ASP A 21 14.73 -17.85 -16.14
CA ASP A 21 13.55 -17.00 -16.24
C ASP A 21 12.28 -17.75 -16.68
N GLU A 22 12.41 -18.93 -17.31
CA GLU A 22 11.28 -19.68 -17.88
C GLU A 22 10.78 -20.83 -16.98
N VAL A 23 11.33 -20.97 -15.77
CA VAL A 23 10.94 -22.02 -14.83
C VAL A 23 9.88 -21.50 -13.86
N ILE A 24 8.79 -22.26 -13.73
CA ILE A 24 7.75 -22.03 -12.73
C ILE A 24 7.80 -23.19 -11.74
N GLY A 25 8.05 -22.89 -10.47
CA GLY A 25 8.07 -23.88 -9.41
C GLY A 25 6.67 -24.14 -8.86
N VAL A 26 6.33 -25.41 -8.63
CA VAL A 26 5.07 -25.82 -8.03
C VAL A 26 5.36 -26.73 -6.85
N VAL A 27 4.99 -26.30 -5.64
CA VAL A 27 5.16 -27.07 -4.41
C VAL A 27 3.79 -27.56 -3.95
N PHE A 28 3.52 -28.86 -4.08
CA PHE A 28 2.32 -29.48 -3.54
C PHE A 28 2.49 -29.74 -2.05
N LYS A 29 1.57 -29.22 -1.23
CA LYS A 29 1.50 -29.46 0.22
C LYS A 29 0.52 -30.59 0.54
N ASP A 30 -0.60 -30.60 -0.17
CA ASP A 30 -1.66 -31.62 -0.07
C ASP A 30 -2.25 -31.90 -1.45
N ASN A 31 -3.17 -32.86 -1.55
CA ASN A 31 -3.89 -33.21 -2.79
C ASN A 31 -4.64 -32.02 -3.42
N PHE A 32 -4.96 -30.98 -2.64
CA PHE A 32 -5.69 -29.79 -3.09
C PHE A 32 -4.98 -28.47 -2.75
N SER A 33 -3.78 -28.54 -2.17
CA SER A 33 -3.04 -27.38 -1.68
C SER A 33 -1.68 -27.34 -2.36
N TYR A 34 -1.40 -26.24 -3.05
CA TYR A 34 -0.12 -26.01 -3.70
C TYR A 34 0.34 -24.57 -3.49
N SER A 35 1.64 -24.34 -3.66
CA SER A 35 2.27 -23.03 -3.61
C SER A 35 3.09 -22.84 -4.88
N LEU A 36 2.80 -21.77 -5.62
CA LEU A 36 3.54 -21.43 -6.83
C LEU A 36 4.73 -20.54 -6.48
N ARG A 37 5.87 -20.84 -7.08
CA ARG A 37 7.10 -20.03 -6.99
C ARG A 37 7.37 -19.46 -8.37
N LEU A 38 7.19 -18.15 -8.50
CA LEU A 38 7.46 -17.42 -9.74
C LEU A 38 8.52 -16.36 -9.52
N GLN A 39 9.24 -16.05 -10.58
CA GLN A 39 10.20 -14.96 -10.59
C GLN A 39 9.48 -13.61 -10.43
N ILE A 40 10.07 -12.72 -9.62
CA ILE A 40 9.54 -11.39 -9.32
C ILE A 40 9.39 -10.54 -10.58
N SER A 41 10.22 -10.76 -11.60
CA SER A 41 10.15 -10.07 -12.90
C SER A 41 8.90 -10.43 -13.69
N LYS A 42 8.32 -11.62 -13.48
CA LYS A 42 7.21 -12.18 -14.26
C LYS A 42 5.86 -12.14 -13.53
N THR A 43 5.83 -11.63 -12.31
CA THR A 43 4.61 -11.55 -11.48
C THR A 43 4.54 -10.24 -10.73
N VAL A 44 3.32 -9.75 -10.49
CA VAL A 44 3.13 -8.58 -9.63
C VAL A 44 3.22 -9.05 -8.17
N PHE A 45 3.71 -8.17 -7.30
CA PHE A 45 3.66 -8.44 -5.87
C PHE A 45 2.20 -8.41 -5.40
N PRO A 46 1.72 -9.42 -4.67
CA PRO A 46 0.35 -9.47 -4.15
C PRO A 46 0.13 -8.53 -2.94
N ASN A 47 1.04 -7.60 -2.69
CA ASN A 47 0.99 -6.74 -1.52
C ASN A 47 0.33 -5.40 -1.85
N ASP A 48 -0.89 -5.19 -1.36
CA ASP A 48 -1.71 -3.99 -1.56
C ASP A 48 -1.01 -2.70 -1.10
N VAL A 49 -0.01 -2.79 -0.22
CA VAL A 49 0.78 -1.66 0.29
C VAL A 49 1.53 -0.91 -0.82
N PHE A 50 1.89 -1.63 -1.91
CA PHE A 50 2.61 -1.09 -3.07
C PHE A 50 1.75 -0.92 -4.32
N ASP A 51 0.44 -1.20 -4.22
CA ASP A 51 -0.54 -1.15 -5.32
C ASP A 51 -0.87 0.29 -5.77
N HIS A 52 -0.01 1.25 -5.43
CA HIS A 52 -0.27 2.68 -5.45
C HIS A 52 0.60 3.43 -6.47
N ILE A 53 1.38 2.76 -7.32
CA ILE A 53 2.20 3.45 -8.33
C ILE A 53 2.18 2.68 -9.65
N GLU A 54 0.99 2.40 -10.20
CA GLU A 54 0.90 1.98 -11.60
C GLU A 54 -0.19 2.74 -12.34
N SER A 55 0.23 3.84 -12.97
CA SER A 55 -0.54 4.48 -14.03
C SER A 55 -0.31 3.71 -15.33
N CYS A 56 -1.11 2.69 -15.58
CA CYS A 56 -1.09 1.96 -16.84
C CYS A 56 -1.75 2.79 -17.96
N GLY A 57 -0.96 3.59 -18.67
CA GLY A 57 -1.44 4.33 -19.84
C GLY A 57 -1.85 3.39 -20.97
N ASP A 58 -0.91 2.56 -21.43
CA ASP A 58 -1.15 1.48 -22.39
C ASP A 58 -0.89 0.13 -21.73
N TYR A 59 -1.79 -0.83 -21.96
CA TYR A 59 -1.74 -2.19 -21.36
C TYR A 59 -0.73 -3.11 -22.05
N SER A 60 0.30 -2.52 -22.66
CA SER A 60 1.46 -3.25 -23.14
C SER A 60 2.28 -3.73 -21.94
N GLU A 61 2.89 -4.90 -22.07
CA GLU A 61 3.79 -5.51 -21.08
C GLU A 61 4.89 -4.54 -20.60
N ARG A 62 5.29 -3.57 -21.44
CA ARG A 62 6.30 -2.56 -21.09
C ARG A 62 5.82 -1.47 -20.14
N TYR A 63 4.53 -1.17 -20.11
CA TYR A 63 3.99 0.02 -19.43
C TYR A 63 2.97 -0.29 -18.34
N CYS A 64 2.60 -1.56 -18.19
CA CYS A 64 1.64 -2.00 -17.18
C CYS A 64 2.06 -3.33 -16.60
N LYS A 65 2.18 -3.43 -15.26
CA LYS A 65 2.50 -4.72 -14.66
C LYS A 65 1.29 -5.58 -14.37
N VAL A 66 0.11 -4.97 -14.28
CA VAL A 66 -1.17 -5.68 -14.06
C VAL A 66 -1.36 -6.93 -14.97
N PRO A 67 -1.11 -6.89 -16.30
CA PRO A 67 -1.27 -8.06 -17.15
C PRO A 67 -0.11 -9.06 -17.07
N LEU A 68 0.92 -8.86 -16.23
CA LEU A 68 2.00 -9.84 -16.11
C LEU A 68 1.53 -11.21 -15.63
N TYR A 69 0.47 -11.30 -14.82
CA TYR A 69 -0.11 -12.62 -14.50
C TYR A 69 -0.65 -13.37 -15.71
N TRP A 70 -1.03 -12.64 -16.76
CA TRP A 70 -1.53 -13.19 -18.02
C TRP A 70 -0.38 -13.62 -18.93
N TYR A 71 0.60 -12.73 -19.14
CA TYR A 71 1.72 -12.98 -20.05
C TYR A 71 2.82 -13.85 -19.43
N GLY A 72 3.00 -13.77 -18.10
CA GLY A 72 4.00 -14.52 -17.33
C GLY A 72 3.66 -15.98 -17.09
N GLY A 73 2.58 -16.51 -17.68
CA GLY A 73 2.22 -17.93 -17.63
C GLY A 73 1.60 -18.40 -16.32
N PHE A 74 1.51 -17.55 -15.29
CA PHE A 74 0.86 -17.85 -14.02
C PHE A 74 -0.55 -18.40 -14.21
N LEU A 75 -1.39 -17.68 -14.97
CA LEU A 75 -2.77 -18.09 -15.19
C LEU A 75 -2.86 -19.43 -15.95
N SER A 76 -1.97 -19.65 -16.92
CA SER A 76 -1.95 -20.91 -17.69
C SER A 76 -1.56 -22.10 -16.83
N VAL A 77 -0.57 -21.95 -15.95
CA VAL A 77 -0.17 -22.99 -14.99
C VAL A 77 -1.29 -23.25 -13.98
N GLN A 78 -1.88 -22.19 -13.43
CA GLN A 78 -2.99 -22.30 -12.48
C GLN A 78 -4.19 -23.05 -13.09
N SER A 79 -4.65 -22.65 -14.29
CA SER A 79 -5.74 -23.34 -14.97
C SER A 79 -5.44 -24.79 -15.31
N SER A 80 -4.17 -25.12 -15.61
CA SER A 80 -3.76 -26.50 -15.91
C SER A 80 -3.75 -27.37 -14.66
N ILE A 81 -3.24 -26.86 -13.54
CA ILE A 81 -3.27 -27.55 -12.24
C ILE A 81 -4.72 -27.73 -11.79
N ASP A 82 -5.53 -26.68 -11.84
CA ASP A 82 -6.93 -26.74 -11.41
C ASP A 82 -7.73 -27.73 -12.26
N ALA A 83 -7.50 -27.78 -13.59
CA ALA A 83 -8.11 -28.79 -14.46
C ALA A 83 -7.73 -30.21 -14.04
N ALA A 84 -6.44 -30.46 -13.74
CA ALA A 84 -5.94 -31.76 -13.33
C ALA A 84 -6.48 -32.19 -11.96
N VAL A 85 -6.56 -31.27 -10.99
CA VAL A 85 -7.12 -31.53 -9.66
C VAL A 85 -8.61 -31.84 -9.74
N ILE A 86 -9.37 -31.11 -10.57
CA ILE A 86 -10.79 -31.39 -10.80
C ILE A 86 -10.97 -32.76 -11.45
N GLU A 87 -10.19 -33.07 -12.48
CA GLU A 87 -10.22 -34.37 -13.16
C GLU A 87 -9.91 -35.52 -12.20
N MET A 88 -8.88 -35.37 -11.37
CA MET A 88 -8.50 -36.35 -10.34
C MET A 88 -9.64 -36.61 -9.35
N LYS A 89 -10.37 -35.56 -8.94
CA LYS A 89 -11.42 -35.69 -7.90
C LYS A 89 -12.77 -36.13 -8.45
N THR A 90 -13.13 -35.68 -9.64
CA THR A 90 -14.45 -35.89 -10.24
C THR A 90 -14.47 -37.01 -11.27
N ASN A 91 -13.30 -37.53 -11.66
CA ASN A 91 -13.13 -38.49 -12.75
C ASN A 91 -13.74 -38.01 -14.07
N HIS A 92 -13.79 -36.68 -14.25
CA HIS A 92 -14.33 -35.99 -15.41
C HIS A 92 -13.33 -34.94 -15.87
N SER A 93 -12.81 -35.08 -17.09
CA SER A 93 -11.86 -34.12 -17.63
C SER A 93 -12.54 -32.80 -17.97
N VAL A 94 -12.01 -31.71 -17.43
CA VAL A 94 -12.48 -30.33 -17.66
C VAL A 94 -11.49 -29.51 -18.50
N TRP A 95 -10.52 -30.17 -19.14
CA TRP A 95 -9.44 -29.49 -19.86
C TRP A 95 -9.95 -28.65 -21.04
N LYS A 96 -10.96 -29.14 -21.78
CA LYS A 96 -11.52 -28.43 -22.94
C LYS A 96 -12.26 -27.18 -22.50
N GLU A 97 -13.02 -27.30 -21.42
CA GLU A 97 -13.77 -26.23 -20.78
C GLU A 97 -12.80 -25.17 -20.28
N MET A 98 -11.78 -25.56 -19.49
CA MET A 98 -10.75 -24.66 -18.99
C MET A 98 -9.99 -23.93 -20.11
N LYS A 99 -9.63 -24.63 -21.19
CA LYS A 99 -8.98 -24.02 -22.36
C LYS A 99 -9.87 -23.01 -23.09
N SER A 100 -11.20 -23.18 -23.01
CA SER A 100 -12.16 -22.25 -23.61
C SER A 100 -12.41 -20.99 -22.78
N ILE A 101 -12.00 -20.98 -21.51
CA ILE A 101 -12.14 -19.81 -20.64
C ILE A 101 -11.18 -18.73 -21.12
N ALA A 102 -11.75 -17.65 -21.66
CA ALA A 102 -11.03 -16.43 -21.97
C ALA A 102 -11.42 -15.35 -20.96
N GLY A 103 -10.42 -14.74 -20.33
CA GLY A 103 -10.66 -13.54 -19.53
C GLY A 103 -10.89 -12.35 -20.44
N VAL A 104 -12.02 -11.68 -20.26
CA VAL A 104 -12.28 -10.41 -20.93
C VAL A 104 -11.97 -9.30 -19.95
N ARG A 105 -11.09 -8.39 -20.36
CA ARG A 105 -10.82 -7.20 -19.58
C ARG A 105 -12.01 -6.24 -19.67
N LEU A 106 -12.55 -5.88 -18.52
CA LEU A 106 -13.51 -4.79 -18.39
C LEU A 106 -12.80 -3.44 -18.62
N LYS A 107 -13.49 -2.52 -19.30
CA LYS A 107 -12.98 -1.16 -19.55
C LYS A 107 -12.68 -0.49 -18.21
N SER A 108 -11.39 -0.35 -17.91
CA SER A 108 -10.91 0.37 -16.74
C SER A 108 -10.48 1.78 -17.14
N PRO A 109 -10.63 2.80 -16.28
CA PRO A 109 -10.09 4.13 -16.56
C PRO A 109 -8.57 4.05 -16.78
N LEU A 110 -8.05 4.80 -17.76
CA LEU A 110 -6.62 4.85 -18.13
C LEU A 110 -5.72 5.27 -16.97
N ILE A 111 -6.28 5.99 -15.99
CA ILE A 111 -5.57 6.54 -14.86
C ILE A 111 -6.44 6.27 -13.64
N LYS A 112 -5.96 5.42 -12.72
CA LYS A 112 -6.49 5.40 -11.37
C LYS A 112 -5.75 6.49 -10.59
N PRO A 113 -6.43 7.57 -10.16
CA PRO A 113 -5.78 8.56 -9.31
C PRO A 113 -5.37 7.88 -8.01
N VAL A 114 -4.07 7.93 -7.73
CA VAL A 114 -3.48 7.42 -6.50
C VAL A 114 -3.83 8.44 -5.43
N PHE A 115 -4.86 8.15 -4.65
CA PHE A 115 -5.29 8.94 -3.48
C PHE A 115 -4.12 9.36 -2.55
N ARG A 116 -3.00 8.61 -2.58
CA ARG A 116 -1.79 8.89 -1.78
C ARG A 116 -1.05 10.17 -2.19
N LEU A 117 -0.95 10.51 -3.48
CA LEU A 117 -0.23 11.73 -3.90
C LEU A 117 -1.00 12.99 -3.52
N ASP A 118 -2.32 12.98 -3.71
CA ASP A 118 -3.19 14.05 -3.27
C ASP A 118 -3.15 14.20 -1.75
N TYR A 119 -3.10 13.10 -1.00
CA TYR A 119 -2.97 13.11 0.45
C TYR A 119 -1.63 13.68 0.94
N VAL A 120 -0.51 13.32 0.27
CA VAL A 120 0.81 13.86 0.61
C VAL A 120 0.91 15.35 0.26
N MET A 121 0.40 15.75 -0.91
CA MET A 121 0.27 17.15 -1.30
C MET A 121 -0.60 17.93 -0.31
N PHE A 122 -1.71 17.35 0.13
CA PHE A 122 -2.60 17.93 1.11
C PHE A 122 -1.92 18.13 2.47
N ILE A 123 -1.20 17.12 2.99
CA ILE A 123 -0.42 17.24 4.22
C ILE A 123 0.65 18.33 4.07
N PHE A 124 1.37 18.36 2.95
CA PHE A 124 2.41 19.33 2.70
C PHE A 124 1.85 20.77 2.65
N CYS A 125 0.74 20.97 1.93
CA CYS A 125 0.02 22.23 1.89
C CYS A 125 -0.50 22.64 3.28
N ALA A 126 -1.03 21.70 4.06
CA ALA A 126 -1.48 21.96 5.42
C ALA A 126 -0.31 22.45 6.30
N ILE A 127 0.83 21.76 6.28
CA ILE A 127 2.03 22.17 7.05
C ILE A 127 2.50 23.57 6.65
N LEU A 128 2.56 23.85 5.34
CA LEU A 128 2.95 25.17 4.84
C LEU A 128 1.98 26.28 5.25
N CYS A 129 0.68 26.02 5.22
CA CYS A 129 -0.35 26.98 5.66
C CYS A 129 -0.34 27.21 7.18
N TYR A 130 -0.06 26.18 7.98
CA TYR A 130 -0.02 26.28 9.44
C TYR A 130 1.24 27.01 9.95
N SER A 131 2.38 26.91 9.25
CA SER A 131 3.65 27.53 9.65
C SER A 131 3.58 29.05 9.94
N PRO A 132 3.09 29.92 9.02
CA PRO A 132 3.02 31.35 9.28
C PRO A 132 2.02 31.71 10.38
N PHE A 133 0.93 30.95 10.51
CA PHE A 133 -0.08 31.14 11.54
C PHE A 133 0.49 30.85 12.94
N VAL A 134 1.15 29.71 13.11
CA VAL A 134 1.81 29.33 14.37
C VAL A 134 2.93 30.30 14.72
N HIS A 135 3.71 30.76 13.74
CA HIS A 135 4.76 31.74 13.95
C HIS A 135 4.21 33.08 14.47
N PHE A 136 3.17 33.62 13.82
CA PHE A 136 2.54 34.88 14.24
C PHE A 136 1.92 34.79 15.63
N LEU A 137 1.20 33.69 15.91
CA LEU A 137 0.67 33.43 17.25
C LEU A 137 1.79 33.37 18.28
N SER A 138 2.88 32.64 18.01
CA SER A 138 3.99 32.48 18.94
C SER A 138 4.61 33.84 19.32
N VAL A 139 4.87 34.71 18.35
CA VAL A 139 5.45 36.04 18.60
C VAL A 139 4.49 36.92 19.42
N LYS A 140 3.19 36.92 19.09
CA LYS A 140 2.19 37.69 19.85
C LYS A 140 2.05 37.19 21.27
N VAL A 141 1.95 35.88 21.44
CA VAL A 141 1.82 35.26 22.76
C VAL A 141 3.08 35.51 23.59
N LEU A 142 4.30 35.44 23.02
CA LEU A 142 5.54 35.80 23.70
C LEU A 142 5.56 37.27 24.17
N ARG A 143 5.01 38.18 23.38
CA ARG A 143 4.89 39.61 23.74
C ARG A 143 3.91 39.81 24.89
N GLU A 144 2.71 39.22 24.81
CA GLU A 144 1.70 39.30 25.87
C GLU A 144 2.18 38.61 27.15
N LYS A 145 2.86 37.46 27.04
CA LYS A 145 3.46 36.74 28.16
C LYS A 145 4.43 37.62 28.94
N LYS A 146 5.31 38.36 28.25
CA LYS A 146 6.26 39.29 28.90
C LYS A 146 5.53 40.42 29.63
N LYS A 147 4.50 41.01 29.00
CA LYS A 147 3.70 42.09 29.61
C LYS A 147 2.91 41.61 30.82
N LEU A 148 2.20 40.49 30.70
CA LEU A 148 1.41 39.90 31.78
C LEU A 148 2.27 39.48 32.94
N LYS A 149 3.46 38.90 32.70
CA LYS A 149 4.39 38.56 33.78
C LYS A 149 4.86 39.79 34.56
N VAL A 150 5.13 40.91 33.89
CA VAL A 150 5.51 42.19 34.53
C VAL A 150 4.33 42.76 35.33
N LEU A 151 3.12 42.78 34.76
CA LEU A 151 1.91 43.27 35.43
C LEU A 151 1.55 42.44 36.67
N MET A 152 1.64 41.12 36.53
CA MET A 152 1.26 40.17 37.57
C MET A 152 2.26 40.17 38.74
N GLY A 153 3.55 40.38 38.45
CA GLY A 153 4.56 40.65 39.47
C GLY A 153 4.33 41.97 40.22
N ALA A 154 3.85 43.01 39.53
CA ALA A 154 3.49 44.29 40.17
C ALA A 154 2.23 44.19 41.06
N MET A 155 1.33 43.24 40.79
CA MET A 155 0.14 42.95 41.60
C MET A 155 0.40 41.95 42.75
N GLY A 156 1.61 41.40 42.88
CA GLY A 156 1.97 40.47 43.97
C GLY A 156 1.43 39.04 43.82
N LEU A 157 1.07 38.63 42.59
CA LEU A 157 0.51 37.30 42.35
C LEU A 157 1.60 36.22 42.24
N GLN A 158 1.32 35.01 42.72
CA GLN A 158 2.29 33.91 42.78
C GLN A 158 2.60 33.32 41.40
N ASP A 159 3.87 32.99 41.13
CA ASP A 159 4.34 32.42 39.85
C ASP A 159 3.60 31.14 39.44
N VAL A 160 3.06 30.37 40.39
CA VAL A 160 2.33 29.12 40.13
C VAL A 160 1.05 29.35 39.31
N ALA A 161 0.31 30.43 39.57
CA ALA A 161 -0.91 30.76 38.82
C ALA A 161 -0.60 31.10 37.35
N PHE A 162 0.57 31.69 37.10
CA PHE A 162 1.05 31.98 35.76
C PHE A 162 1.35 30.69 34.98
N TRP A 163 2.07 29.76 35.59
CA TRP A 163 2.37 28.47 34.97
C TRP A 163 1.11 27.63 34.70
N LEU A 164 0.13 27.66 35.60
CA LEU A 164 -1.16 26.97 35.39
C LEU A 164 -1.96 27.57 34.22
N SER A 165 -2.09 28.89 34.15
CA SER A 165 -2.79 29.54 33.02
C SER A 165 -2.14 29.24 31.67
N TRP A 166 -0.80 29.16 31.64
CA TRP A 166 -0.03 28.83 30.45
C TRP A 166 -0.23 27.36 30.01
N SER A 167 -0.24 26.44 30.97
CA SER A 167 -0.51 25.02 30.73
C SER A 167 -1.93 24.81 30.17
N LEU A 168 -2.92 25.50 30.72
CA LEU A 168 -4.31 25.45 30.26
C LEU A 168 -4.42 25.92 28.80
N LEU A 169 -3.82 27.07 28.49
CA LEU A 169 -3.82 27.63 27.14
C LEU A 169 -3.25 26.67 26.09
N TYR A 170 -2.12 26.03 26.39
CA TYR A 170 -1.53 25.06 25.47
C TYR A 170 -2.38 23.81 25.30
N THR A 171 -2.98 23.31 26.39
CA THR A 171 -3.84 22.13 26.33
C THR A 171 -5.05 22.37 25.44
N VAL A 172 -5.71 23.54 25.57
CA VAL A 172 -6.84 23.94 24.72
C VAL A 172 -6.41 24.09 23.27
N TYR A 173 -5.26 24.73 23.01
CA TYR A 173 -4.75 24.92 21.66
C TYR A 173 -4.47 23.58 20.95
N ILE A 174 -3.77 22.67 21.62
CA ILE A 174 -3.47 21.34 21.09
C ILE A 174 -4.77 20.57 20.83
N SER A 175 -5.73 20.62 21.76
CA SER A 175 -7.03 19.97 21.60
C SER A 175 -7.78 20.46 20.35
N ILE A 176 -7.85 21.77 20.12
CA ILE A 176 -8.53 22.34 18.94
C ILE A 176 -7.83 21.89 17.65
N SER A 177 -6.49 21.96 17.62
CA SER A 177 -5.72 21.55 16.44
C SER A 177 -5.89 20.05 16.14
N ALA A 178 -5.93 19.21 17.17
CA ALA A 178 -6.14 17.78 17.04
C ALA A 178 -7.55 17.45 16.54
N SER A 179 -8.59 18.13 17.03
CA SER A 179 -9.97 17.95 16.55
C SER A 179 -10.15 18.38 15.09
N LEU A 180 -9.50 19.49 14.69
CA LEU A 180 -9.51 19.96 13.29
C LEU A 180 -8.83 18.96 12.36
N LEU A 181 -7.66 18.44 12.75
CA LEU A 181 -6.98 17.38 12.01
C LEU A 181 -7.84 16.13 11.89
N ALA A 182 -8.42 15.67 13.00
CA ALA A 182 -9.29 14.49 13.03
C ALA A 182 -10.50 14.62 12.10
N LEU A 183 -11.16 15.78 12.05
CA LEU A 183 -12.30 16.05 11.16
C LEU A 183 -11.90 16.04 9.68
N ILE A 184 -10.70 16.53 9.35
CA ILE A 184 -10.21 16.59 7.98
C ILE A 184 -9.78 15.20 7.48
N THR A 185 -9.26 14.36 8.37
CA THR A 185 -8.83 12.99 8.04
C THR A 185 -9.95 11.94 8.04
N LEU A 186 -11.12 12.27 8.58
CA LEU A 186 -12.31 11.40 8.57
C LEU A 186 -13.11 11.58 7.27
#